data_AF-A0A355UBS6-F1
#
_entry.id   AF-A0A355UBS6-F1
#
_cell.length_a   1.000
_cell.length_b   1.000
_cell.length_c   1.000
_cell.angle_alpha   90.00
_cell.angle_beta   90.00
_cell.angle_gamma   90.00
#
_symmetry.space_group_name_H-M   'P 1'
#
loop_
_entity.id
_entity.type
_entity.pdbx_description
1 polymer ?
#
loop_
_entity_poly.entity_id
_entity_poly.type
_entity_poly.pdbx_seq_one_letter_code
_entity_poly.pdbx_strand_id
1 'polypeptide(L)'
;MQLTCSFCGRSKGEVGLLISGIDAHICEDCIEQGNEIVLSEGTGKSKKNKKEVLDLKKPKDIKALLDEYVIGQDNAKRTLSVAVYNHY
;
A
#
# COMPACT_ATOMS: atom_id res chain seq x y z
N MET A 1 10.71 36.93 -6.62
CA MET A 1 11.04 35.51 -6.39
C MET A 1 9.82 34.69 -6.73
N GLN A 2 9.92 33.83 -7.75
CA GLN A 2 8.81 32.99 -8.19
C GLN A 2 8.99 31.60 -7.57
N LEU A 3 7.99 31.18 -6.79
CA LEU A 3 7.95 29.83 -6.22
C LEU A 3 7.77 28.83 -7.37
N THR A 4 8.83 28.09 -7.67
CA THR A 4 8.91 27.13 -8.77
C THR A 4 9.32 25.77 -8.23
N CYS A 5 8.82 24.71 -8.86
CA CYS A 5 9.24 23.36 -8.55
C CYS A 5 10.71 23.16 -8.98
N SER A 6 11.53 22.67 -8.07
CA SER A 6 12.95 22.38 -8.27
C SER A 6 13.21 21.21 -9.24
N PHE A 7 12.19 20.44 -9.60
CA PHE A 7 12.30 19.27 -10.50
C PHE A 7 11.84 19.57 -11.92
N CYS A 8 10.64 20.14 -12.10
CA CYS A 8 10.07 20.42 -13.43
C CYS A 8 10.14 21.90 -13.85
N GLY A 9 10.51 22.81 -12.94
CA GLY A 9 10.61 24.25 -13.22
C GLY A 9 9.27 25.00 -13.27
N ARG A 10 8.12 24.31 -13.19
CA ARG A 10 6.79 24.94 -13.21
C ARG A 10 6.57 25.84 -12.00
N SER A 11 5.89 26.95 -12.21
CA SER A 11 5.52 27.89 -11.14
C SER A 11 4.32 27.40 -10.32
N LYS A 12 4.15 27.97 -9.12
CA LYS A 12 2.98 27.69 -8.25
C LYS A 12 1.62 27.88 -8.94
N GLY A 13 1.52 28.73 -9.97
CA GLY A 13 0.26 28.94 -10.70
C GLY A 13 -0.05 27.86 -11.74
N GLU A 14 0.95 27.06 -12.13
CA GLU A 14 0.85 26.02 -13.17
C GLU A 14 0.65 24.62 -12.58
N VAL A 15 0.73 24.48 -11.25
CA VAL A 15 0.57 23.21 -10.53
C VAL A 15 -0.52 23.36 -9.47
N GLY A 16 -1.30 22.31 -9.21
CA GLY A 16 -2.38 22.37 -8.22
C GLY A 16 -1.83 22.48 -6.80
N LEU A 17 -0.79 21.71 -6.49
CA LEU A 17 -0.11 21.72 -5.21
C LEU A 17 1.42 21.85 -5.36
N LEU A 18 2.00 22.77 -4.58
CA LEU A 18 3.45 22.96 -4.46
C LEU A 18 3.86 22.89 -2.99
N ILE A 19 4.63 21.86 -2.64
CA ILE A 19 5.18 21.62 -1.30
C ILE A 19 6.52 22.36 -1.17
N SER A 20 6.68 23.12 -0.08
CA SER A 20 7.90 23.90 0.20
C SER A 20 8.70 23.24 1.31
N GLY A 21 9.96 22.91 1.04
CA GLY A 21 10.95 22.48 2.02
C GLY A 21 11.86 23.64 2.46
N ILE A 22 12.93 23.32 3.20
CA ILE A 22 13.89 24.32 3.71
C ILE A 22 14.63 24.99 2.54
N ASP A 23 15.13 24.19 1.59
CA ASP A 23 15.97 24.66 0.48
C ASP A 23 15.39 24.39 -0.92
N ALA A 24 14.21 23.74 -1.01
CA ALA A 24 13.67 23.28 -2.30
C ALA A 24 12.14 23.18 -2.28
N HIS A 25 11.53 23.13 -3.47
CA HIS A 25 10.08 23.02 -3.64
C HIS A 25 9.75 21.89 -4.62
N ILE A 26 8.70 21.11 -4.35
CA ILE A 26 8.29 20.00 -5.21
C ILE A 26 6.77 20.04 -5.45
N CYS A 27 6.33 19.86 -6.69
CA CYS A 27 4.91 19.80 -7.03
C CYS A 27 4.37 18.36 -6.94
N GLU A 28 3.05 18.23 -6.86
CA GLU A 28 2.36 16.93 -6.82
C GLU A 28 2.74 16.00 -7.99
N ASP A 29 2.79 16.52 -9.22
CA ASP A 29 3.14 15.73 -10.41
C ASP A 29 4.54 15.10 -10.30
N CYS A 30 5.51 15.84 -9.76
CA CYS A 30 6.88 15.34 -9.59
C CYS A 30 6.98 14.33 -8.45
N ILE A 31 6.13 14.44 -7.43
CA ILE A 31 6.04 13.44 -6.35
C ILE A 31 5.51 12.12 -6.91
N GLU A 32 4.44 12.18 -7.72
CA GLU A 32 3.84 10.99 -8.33
C GLU A 32 4.80 10.29 -9.28
N GLN A 33 5.42 11.04 -10.19
CA GLN A 33 6.44 10.51 -11.10
C GLN A 33 7.66 9.96 -10.36
N GLY A 34 8.15 10.67 -9.35
CA GLY A 34 9.25 10.19 -8.50
C GLY A 34 8.90 8.90 -7.78
N ASN A 35 7.68 8.78 -7.27
CA ASN A 35 7.19 7.56 -6.64
C ASN A 35 7.07 6.40 -7.64
N GLU A 36 6.60 6.65 -8.86
CA GLU A 36 6.55 5.63 -9.92
C GLU A 36 7.96 5.10 -10.27
N ILE A 37 8.93 6.00 -10.43
CA ILE A 37 10.34 5.64 -10.70
C ILE A 37 10.92 4.84 -9.54
N VAL A 38 10.67 5.26 -8.29
CA VAL A 38 11.14 4.53 -7.10
C VAL A 38 10.49 3.15 -6.99
N LEU A 39 9.22 3.01 -7.37
CA LEU A 39 8.53 1.72 -7.41
C LEU A 39 9.06 0.83 -8.54
N SER A 40 9.30 1.38 -9.74
CA SER A 40 9.83 0.62 -10.88
C SER A 40 11.26 0.14 -10.60
N GLU A 41 12.14 1.02 -10.11
CA GLU A 41 13.54 0.70 -9.81
C GLU A 41 13.70 -0.10 -8.50
N GLY A 42 12.84 0.17 -7.50
CA GLY A 42 12.83 -0.51 -6.20
C GLY A 42 12.44 -1.99 -6.28
N THR A 43 11.74 -2.41 -7.34
CA THR A 43 11.43 -3.83 -7.60
C THR A 43 12.67 -4.66 -7.92
N GLY A 44 13.79 -4.03 -8.31
CA GLY A 44 15.06 -4.69 -8.60
C GLY A 44 15.93 -5.02 -7.37
N LYS A 45 15.69 -4.38 -6.21
CA LYS A 45 16.56 -4.55 -5.01
C LYS A 45 15.86 -4.84 -3.69
N SER A 46 14.54 -4.79 -3.60
CA SER A 46 13.81 -5.12 -2.38
C SER A 46 12.50 -5.90 -2.63
N LYS A 47 12.62 -7.14 -3.14
CA LYS A 47 11.62 -8.19 -2.84
C LYS A 47 11.81 -8.76 -1.42
N LYS A 48 11.97 -7.91 -0.42
CA LYS A 48 11.89 -8.30 0.99
C LYS A 48 11.03 -7.27 1.70
N ASN A 49 9.82 -7.69 2.07
CA ASN A 49 8.88 -6.96 2.92
C ASN A 49 8.05 -5.84 2.28
N LYS A 50 7.49 -6.05 1.08
CA LYS A 50 6.05 -5.72 0.99
C LYS A 50 5.38 -6.81 1.82
N LYS A 51 5.20 -6.54 3.12
CA LYS A 51 4.06 -7.13 3.82
C LYS A 51 2.89 -6.64 2.98
N GLU A 52 2.44 -7.47 2.04
CA GLU A 52 1.05 -7.43 1.64
C GLU A 52 0.33 -7.31 2.97
N VAL A 53 -0.38 -6.20 3.17
CA VAL A 53 -1.36 -6.13 4.23
C VAL A 53 -2.37 -7.19 3.79
N LEU A 54 -2.07 -8.44 4.16
CA LEU A 54 -2.96 -9.56 4.05
C LEU A 54 -4.11 -9.09 4.91
N ASP A 55 -5.18 -8.64 4.26
CA ASP A 55 -6.44 -8.36 4.90
C ASP A 55 -6.97 -9.71 5.40
N LEU A 56 -6.37 -10.15 6.50
CA LEU A 56 -6.67 -11.42 7.15
C LEU A 56 -8.04 -11.24 7.79
N LYS A 57 -9.02 -11.76 7.06
CA LYS A 57 -10.39 -11.95 7.53
C LYS A 57 -10.38 -12.52 8.95
N LYS A 58 -11.28 -12.03 9.82
CA LYS A 58 -11.36 -12.53 11.19
C LYS A 58 -11.68 -14.03 11.15
N PRO A 59 -11.30 -14.83 12.16
CA PRO A 59 -11.59 -16.26 12.18
C PRO A 59 -13.06 -16.61 11.96
N LYS A 60 -13.99 -15.73 12.36
CA LYS A 60 -15.43 -15.89 12.09
C LYS A 60 -15.77 -15.82 10.60
N ASP A 61 -15.16 -14.88 9.89
CA ASP A 61 -15.38 -14.67 8.46
C ASP A 61 -14.73 -15.79 7.63
N ILE A 62 -13.57 -16.29 8.07
CA ILE A 62 -12.92 -17.47 7.48
C ILE A 62 -13.83 -18.71 7.68
N LYS A 63 -14.38 -18.92 8.88
CA LYS A 63 -15.31 -20.02 9.13
C LYS A 63 -16.56 -19.91 8.26
N ALA A 64 -17.14 -18.71 8.12
CA ALA A 64 -18.33 -18.49 7.30
C ALA A 64 -18.08 -18.85 5.83
N LEU A 65 -16.92 -18.46 5.29
CA LEU A 65 -16.51 -18.88 3.96
C LEU A 65 -16.37 -20.41 3.86
N LEU A 66 -15.77 -21.05 4.87
CA LEU A 66 -15.66 -22.51 4.90
C LEU A 66 -17.04 -23.20 5.01
N ASP A 67 -18.03 -22.57 5.63
CA ASP A 67 -19.40 -23.09 5.73
C ASP A 67 -20.09 -23.18 4.35
N GLU A 68 -19.67 -22.38 3.35
CA GLU A 68 -20.20 -22.43 1.98
C GLU A 68 -19.73 -23.67 1.19
N TYR A 69 -18.54 -24.19 1.51
CA TYR A 69 -17.91 -25.30 0.78
C TYR A 69 -17.85 -26.61 1.58
N VAL A 70 -17.84 -26.54 2.92
CA VAL A 70 -17.63 -27.68 3.82
C VAL A 70 -18.83 -27.84 4.76
N ILE A 71 -19.64 -28.86 4.50
CA ILE A 71 -20.84 -29.18 5.27
C ILE A 71 -20.45 -29.97 6.53
N GLY A 72 -20.92 -29.52 7.70
CA GLY A 72 -20.58 -30.13 9.00
C GLY A 72 -19.17 -29.76 9.48
N GLN A 73 -18.53 -30.64 10.27
CA GLN A 73 -17.13 -30.48 10.74
C GLN A 73 -16.86 -29.15 11.47
N ASP A 74 -17.79 -28.69 12.31
CA ASP A 74 -17.71 -27.37 12.95
C ASP A 74 -16.45 -27.15 13.79
N ASN A 75 -16.00 -28.19 14.48
CA ASN A 75 -14.80 -28.12 15.32
C ASN A 75 -13.52 -27.96 14.46
N ALA A 76 -13.44 -28.68 13.34
CA ALA A 76 -12.30 -28.57 12.42
C ALA A 76 -12.25 -27.19 11.75
N LYS A 77 -13.39 -26.68 11.26
CA LYS A 77 -13.49 -25.34 10.66
C LYS A 77 -13.08 -24.24 11.64
N ARG A 78 -13.49 -24.35 12.91
CA ARG A 78 -13.10 -23.41 13.96
C ARG A 78 -11.58 -23.43 14.19
N THR A 79 -11.01 -24.62 14.37
CA THR A 79 -9.56 -24.77 14.62
C THR A 79 -8.73 -24.24 13.45
N LEU A 80 -9.13 -24.58 12.22
CA LEU A 80 -8.44 -24.12 11.01
C LEU A 80 -8.50 -22.58 10.87
N SER A 81 -9.68 -22.00 11.09
CA SER A 81 -9.87 -20.54 10.99
C SER A 81 -9.02 -19.76 11.98
N VAL A 82 -8.87 -20.27 13.22
CA VAL A 82 -7.99 -19.66 14.23
C VAL A 82 -6.52 -19.89 13.90
N ALA A 83 -6.15 -21.08 13.44
CA ALA A 83 -4.77 -21.41 13.09
C ALA A 83 -4.26 -20.54 11.93
N VAL A 84 -5.07 -20.35 10.87
CA VAL A 84 -4.70 -19.51 9.72
C VAL A 84 -4.56 -18.05 10.13
N TYR A 85 -5.48 -17.53 10.94
CA TYR A 85 -5.41 -16.15 11.43
C TYR A 85 -4.22 -15.90 12.37
N ASN A 86 -3.80 -16.90 13.13
CA ASN A 86 -2.67 -16.76 14.06
C ASN A 86 -1.31 -17.04 13.40
N HIS A 87 -1.28 -17.73 12.26
CA HIS A 87 -0.04 -18.04 11.55
C HIS A 87 0.51 -16.85 10.76
N TYR A 88 -0.40 -16.04 10.21
CA TYR A 88 -0.08 -14.83 9.44
C TYR A 88 -0.33 -13.58 10.29
#